data_AF-A0A5C6B0M2-F1
#
_entry.id   AF-A0A5C6B0M2-F1
#
_cell.length_a   1.000
_cell.length_b   1.000
_cell.length_c   1.000
_cell.angle_alpha   90.00
_cell.angle_beta   90.00
_cell.angle_gamma   90.00
#
_symmetry.space_group_name_H-M   'P 1'
#
loop_
_entity.id
_entity.type
_entity.pdbx_description
1 polymer ?
#
loop_
_entity_poly.entity_id
_entity_poly.type
_entity_poly.pdbx_seq_one_letter_code
_entity_poly.pdbx_strand_id
1 'polypeptide(L)'
;MPDVPLHNCGRNHDRDAIRMDTPSYTELHTRVRDCLWRDWDPIGVNCFDEATGEYDAYAPTIAAMLLDGADAHKLTAHLRQIETHSMGLTGQCDSTPQVVTKLLDMVGR
;
A
#
# COMPACT_ATOMS: atom_id res chain seq x y z
N MET A 1 11.11 -64.41 -11.56
CA MET A 1 10.26 -63.81 -12.61
C MET A 1 8.86 -64.37 -12.44
N PRO A 2 7.76 -63.61 -12.59
CA PRO A 2 7.60 -62.15 -12.81
C PRO A 2 6.90 -61.50 -11.58
N ASP A 3 6.58 -60.21 -11.45
CA ASP A 3 6.27 -59.13 -12.37
C ASP A 3 6.47 -57.78 -11.63
N VAL A 4 7.16 -56.81 -12.27
CA VAL A 4 7.16 -55.39 -11.88
C VAL A 4 6.61 -54.67 -13.11
N PRO A 5 5.52 -53.88 -13.01
CA PRO A 5 5.67 -52.41 -12.93
C PRO A 5 4.48 -51.73 -12.19
N LEU A 6 4.55 -50.50 -11.68
CA LEU A 6 4.71 -49.24 -12.40
C LEU A 6 5.07 -48.12 -11.41
N HIS A 7 5.82 -47.16 -11.93
CA HIS A 7 6.09 -45.85 -11.35
C HIS A 7 4.86 -45.25 -10.63
N ASN A 8 5.02 -44.91 -9.35
CA ASN A 8 4.20 -43.86 -8.74
C ASN A 8 5.10 -42.67 -8.38
N CYS A 9 5.34 -41.83 -9.38
CA CYS A 9 5.83 -40.48 -9.22
C CYS A 9 4.73 -39.64 -8.55
N GLY A 10 4.62 -39.76 -7.23
CA GLY A 10 3.78 -38.92 -6.39
C GLY A 10 4.61 -37.78 -5.82
N ARG A 11 4.82 -36.73 -6.63
CA ARG A 11 5.27 -35.42 -6.14
C ARG A 11 4.25 -34.91 -5.14
N ASN A 12 4.51 -35.11 -3.85
CA ASN A 12 3.86 -34.31 -2.82
C ASN A 12 4.89 -33.28 -2.40
N HIS A 13 4.91 -32.18 -3.15
CA HIS A 13 5.39 -30.94 -2.62
C HIS A 13 4.47 -30.59 -1.45
N ASP A 14 4.86 -30.96 -0.24
CA ASP A 14 4.54 -30.20 0.96
C ASP A 14 5.18 -28.82 0.74
N ARG A 15 4.47 -27.97 -0.01
CA ARG A 15 4.67 -26.54 0.05
C ARG A 15 3.90 -26.10 1.27
N ASP A 16 4.61 -26.05 2.39
CA ASP A 16 4.28 -25.22 3.53
C ASP A 16 3.54 -23.97 3.06
N ALA A 17 2.39 -23.73 3.66
CA ALA A 17 1.47 -22.65 3.36
C ALA A 17 2.20 -21.29 3.36
N ILE A 18 2.60 -20.81 2.18
CA ILE A 18 2.98 -19.42 1.99
C ILE A 18 1.68 -18.63 1.99
N ARG A 19 1.33 -18.08 3.15
CA ARG A 19 0.38 -16.98 3.26
C ARG A 19 0.96 -15.79 2.50
N MET A 20 0.66 -15.71 1.21
CA MET A 20 1.16 -14.68 0.29
C MET A 20 0.11 -13.57 0.16
N ASP A 21 -0.24 -12.94 1.27
CA ASP A 21 -1.28 -11.89 1.29
C ASP A 21 -0.70 -10.47 1.09
N THR A 22 0.51 -10.34 0.53
CA THR A 22 1.02 -9.01 0.19
C THR A 22 0.43 -8.60 -1.15
N PRO A 23 -0.34 -7.49 -1.23
CA PRO A 23 -0.94 -7.05 -2.48
C PRO A 23 0.15 -6.80 -3.52
N SER A 24 -0.16 -7.10 -4.79
CA SER A 24 0.73 -6.74 -5.90
C SER A 24 0.97 -5.22 -5.91
N TYR A 25 2.13 -4.76 -6.40
CA TYR A 25 2.45 -3.33 -6.44
C TYR A 25 1.34 -2.49 -7.10
N THR A 26 0.78 -2.96 -8.22
CA THR A 26 -0.30 -2.28 -8.95
C THR A 26 -1.58 -2.16 -8.13
N GLU A 27 -1.93 -3.21 -7.39
CA GLU A 27 -3.10 -3.22 -6.52
C GLU A 27 -2.90 -2.30 -5.32
N LEU A 28 -1.74 -2.38 -4.67
CA LEU A 28 -1.38 -1.50 -3.57
C LEU A 28 -1.34 -0.04 -4.02
N HIS A 29 -0.74 0.25 -5.17
CA HIS A 29 -0.71 1.57 -5.78
C HIS A 29 -2.12 2.15 -5.94
N THR A 30 -3.03 1.35 -6.50
CA THR A 30 -4.43 1.77 -6.70
C THR A 30 -5.11 2.07 -5.37
N ARG A 31 -4.96 1.18 -4.37
CA ARG A 31 -5.56 1.36 -3.03
C ARG A 31 -4.99 2.57 -2.30
N VAL A 32 -3.67 2.78 -2.38
CA VAL A 32 -2.99 3.94 -1.81
C VAL A 32 -3.52 5.21 -2.43
N ARG A 33 -3.57 5.28 -3.77
CA ARG A 33 -4.10 6.43 -4.49
C ARG A 33 -5.53 6.77 -4.06
N ASP A 34 -6.41 5.79 -4.03
CA ASP A 34 -7.80 5.97 -3.61
C ASP A 34 -7.90 6.48 -2.15
N CYS A 35 -7.03 5.99 -1.26
CA CYS A 35 -6.98 6.45 0.12
C CYS A 35 -6.47 7.90 0.23
N LEU A 36 -5.43 8.27 -0.52
CA LEU A 36 -4.94 9.66 -0.55
C LEU A 36 -6.01 10.62 -1.06
N TRP A 37 -6.71 10.23 -2.13
CA TRP A 37 -7.80 11.00 -2.69
C TRP A 37 -8.93 11.16 -1.66
N ARG A 38 -9.46 10.05 -1.12
CA ARG A 38 -10.72 10.04 -0.33
C ARG A 38 -10.57 10.42 1.13
N ASP A 39 -9.46 10.05 1.76
CA ASP A 39 -9.32 10.11 3.21
C ASP A 39 -8.29 11.13 3.69
N TRP A 40 -7.27 11.42 2.89
CA TRP A 40 -6.19 12.30 3.32
C TRP A 40 -6.47 13.77 3.01
N ASP A 41 -6.77 14.09 1.75
CA ASP A 41 -7.11 15.40 1.20
C ASP A 41 -6.87 16.62 2.14
N PRO A 42 -5.61 16.93 2.46
CA PRO A 42 -5.29 17.95 3.47
C PRO A 42 -5.60 19.39 3.00
N ILE A 43 -5.82 19.58 1.70
CA ILE A 43 -6.16 20.87 1.08
C ILE A 43 -7.63 20.94 0.63
N GLY A 44 -8.41 19.86 0.82
CA GLY A 44 -9.85 19.86 0.53
C GLY A 44 -10.19 19.85 -0.97
N VAL A 45 -9.28 19.43 -1.85
CA VAL A 45 -9.45 19.51 -3.32
C VAL A 45 -10.18 18.31 -3.91
N ASN A 46 -10.44 17.24 -3.15
CA ASN A 46 -11.25 16.11 -3.62
C ASN A 46 -12.67 16.54 -4.03
N CYS A 47 -13.17 17.67 -3.52
CA CYS A 47 -14.46 18.21 -3.97
C CYS A 47 -14.46 18.74 -5.43
N PHE A 48 -13.30 18.80 -6.09
CA PHE A 48 -13.17 19.20 -7.49
C PHE A 48 -12.75 18.02 -8.36
N ASP A 49 -13.64 17.55 -9.25
CA ASP A 49 -13.32 16.54 -10.27
C ASP A 49 -12.11 16.92 -11.14
N GLU A 50 -11.86 18.22 -11.34
CA GLU A 50 -10.71 18.74 -12.09
C GLU A 50 -9.35 18.55 -11.38
N ALA A 51 -9.35 18.31 -10.06
CA ALA A 51 -8.15 17.98 -9.29
C ALA A 51 -7.84 16.47 -9.30
N THR A 52 -8.62 15.67 -10.02
CA THR A 52 -8.39 14.22 -10.15
C THR A 52 -6.99 13.96 -10.72
N GLY A 53 -6.17 13.23 -9.97
CA GLY A 53 -4.82 12.88 -10.38
C GLY A 53 -3.69 13.68 -9.72
N GLU A 54 -4.01 14.77 -9.00
CA GLU A 54 -3.01 15.56 -8.25
C GLU A 54 -2.28 14.70 -7.20
N TYR A 55 -2.97 13.70 -6.64
CA TYR A 55 -2.40 12.78 -5.65
C TYR A 55 -1.75 11.53 -6.26
N ASP A 56 -1.92 11.29 -7.57
CA ASP A 56 -1.37 10.11 -8.26
C ASP A 56 0.17 10.13 -8.22
N ALA A 57 0.78 11.31 -8.23
CA ALA A 57 2.22 11.49 -8.13
C ALA A 57 2.82 11.01 -6.78
N TYR A 58 2.03 10.97 -5.70
CA TYR A 58 2.50 10.55 -4.37
C TYR A 58 2.26 9.05 -4.09
N ALA A 59 1.26 8.46 -4.75
CA ALA A 59 0.91 7.05 -4.61
C ALA A 59 2.07 6.05 -4.84
N PRO A 60 2.95 6.19 -5.86
CA PRO A 60 4.01 5.22 -6.10
C PRO A 60 5.05 5.20 -4.98
N THR A 61 5.42 6.36 -4.43
CA THR A 61 6.39 6.43 -3.33
C THR A 61 5.84 5.81 -2.06
N ILE A 62 4.57 6.08 -1.72
CA ILE A 62 3.94 5.53 -0.53
C ILE A 62 3.72 4.01 -0.66
N ALA A 63 3.31 3.53 -1.83
CA ALA A 63 3.21 2.09 -2.10
C ALA A 63 4.55 1.38 -1.95
N ALA A 64 5.64 1.98 -2.46
CA ALA A 64 6.99 1.44 -2.28
C ALA A 64 7.40 1.39 -0.80
N MET A 65 7.15 2.46 -0.03
CA MET A 65 7.44 2.50 1.41
C MET A 65 6.69 1.40 2.18
N LEU A 66 5.42 1.16 1.85
CA LEU A 66 4.62 0.10 2.47
C LEU A 66 5.20 -1.29 2.21
N LEU A 67 5.58 -1.57 0.96
CA LEU A 67 6.24 -2.82 0.57
C LEU A 67 7.61 -2.99 1.25
N ASP A 68 8.37 -1.91 1.41
CA ASP A 68 9.70 -1.92 2.05
C ASP A 68 9.66 -2.18 3.57
N GLY A 69 8.49 -2.13 4.20
CA GLY A 69 8.41 -2.32 5.65
C GLY A 69 8.28 -1.02 6.44
N ALA A 70 7.91 0.10 5.81
CA ALA A 70 7.77 1.36 6.52
C ALA A 70 6.75 1.26 7.66
N ASP A 71 7.14 1.79 8.82
CA ASP A 71 6.31 1.93 10.00
C ASP A 71 5.47 3.22 9.96
N ALA A 72 4.54 3.34 10.92
CA ALA A 72 3.65 4.49 11.04
C ALA A 72 4.40 5.83 11.13
N HIS A 73 5.56 5.88 11.79
CA HIS A 73 6.32 7.12 11.94
C HIS A 73 6.92 7.57 10.61
N LYS A 74 7.49 6.64 9.83
CA LYS A 74 8.03 6.94 8.50
C LYS A 74 6.94 7.43 7.55
N LEU A 75 5.79 6.77 7.52
CA LEU A 75 4.65 7.19 6.69
C LEU A 75 4.11 8.56 7.10
N THR A 76 3.94 8.78 8.41
CA THR A 76 3.49 10.09 8.94
C THR A 76 4.46 11.20 8.57
N ALA A 77 5.76 10.96 8.72
CA ALA A 77 6.80 11.95 8.37
C ALA A 77 6.79 12.26 6.86
N HIS A 78 6.59 11.24 6.02
CA HIS A 78 6.53 11.43 4.57
C HIS A 78 5.29 12.22 4.14
N LEU A 79 4.10 11.88 4.65
CA LEU A 79 2.87 12.64 4.38
C LEU A 79 2.99 14.09 4.83
N ARG A 80 3.58 14.34 6.01
CA ARG A 80 3.88 15.70 6.48
C ARG A 80 4.84 16.44 5.56
N GLN A 81 5.86 15.76 5.05
CA GLN A 81 6.78 16.39 4.11
C GLN A 81 6.04 16.82 2.84
N ILE A 82 5.08 16.05 2.36
CA ILE A 82 4.25 16.42 1.21
C ILE A 82 3.35 17.62 1.56
N GLU A 83 2.68 17.60 2.73
CA GLU A 83 1.89 18.73 3.23
C GLU A 83 2.72 20.03 3.27
N THR A 84 3.94 19.98 3.80
CA THR A 84 4.75 21.19 4.01
C THR A 84 5.51 21.63 2.76
N HIS A 85 6.12 20.70 2.02
CA HIS A 85 6.98 21.03 0.87
C HIS A 85 6.20 21.13 -0.45
N SER A 86 5.23 20.25 -0.68
CA SER A 86 4.47 20.26 -1.93
C SER A 86 3.25 21.18 -1.84
N MET A 87 2.57 21.21 -0.69
CA MET A 87 1.34 21.98 -0.51
C MET A 87 1.53 23.28 0.28
N GLY A 88 2.70 23.51 0.88
CA GLY A 88 3.00 24.72 1.65
C GLY A 88 2.23 24.86 2.97
N LEU A 89 1.65 23.78 3.48
CA LEU A 89 0.93 23.76 4.75
C LEU A 89 1.92 23.79 5.91
N THR A 90 1.62 24.58 6.95
CA THR A 90 2.48 24.70 8.14
C THR A 90 1.94 23.97 9.37
N GLY A 91 0.73 23.40 9.26
CA GLY A 91 0.03 22.69 10.31
C GLY A 91 -0.03 21.18 10.06
N GLN A 92 -0.38 20.44 11.12
CA GLN A 92 -0.73 19.03 10.99
C GLN A 92 -2.15 18.91 10.44
N CYS A 93 -2.33 18.13 9.38
CA CYS A 93 -3.65 17.68 9.00
C CYS A 93 -4.13 16.65 10.03
N ASP A 94 -5.32 16.87 10.60
CA ASP A 94 -5.92 15.97 11.59
C ASP A 94 -6.21 14.56 11.01
N SER A 95 -6.34 14.45 9.70
CA SER A 95 -6.61 13.19 8.99
C SER A 95 -5.38 12.29 8.86
N THR A 96 -4.16 12.84 8.97
CA THR A 96 -2.91 12.10 8.68
C THR A 96 -2.71 10.84 9.51
N PRO A 97 -2.96 10.82 10.85
CA PRO A 97 -2.87 9.59 11.64
C PRO A 97 -3.86 8.50 11.20
N GLN A 98 -5.07 8.89 10.80
CA GLN A 98 -6.10 7.95 10.35
C GLN A 98 -5.73 7.33 9.00
N VAL A 99 -5.19 8.14 8.09
CA VAL A 99 -4.70 7.70 6.78
C VAL A 99 -3.54 6.72 6.94
N VAL A 100 -2.56 7.03 7.79
CA VAL A 100 -1.42 6.13 8.05
C VAL A 100 -1.89 4.78 8.57
N THR A 101 -2.87 4.76 9.48
CA THR A 101 -3.46 3.52 9.98
C THR A 101 -4.09 2.71 8.84
N LYS A 102 -4.87 3.35 7.96
CA LYS A 102 -5.47 2.69 6.79
C LYS A 102 -4.42 2.13 5.84
N LEU A 103 -3.35 2.89 5.58
CA LEU A 103 -2.26 2.47 4.68
C LEU A 103 -1.54 1.22 5.22
N LEU A 104 -1.30 1.14 6.53
CA LEU A 104 -0.68 -0.03 7.16
C LEU A 104 -1.59 -1.26 7.12
N ASP A 105 -2.90 -1.09 7.33
CA ASP A 105 -3.89 -2.16 7.21
C ASP A 105 -3.90 -2.79 5.80
N MET A 106 -3.62 -2.01 4.74
CA MET A 106 -3.54 -2.52 3.37
C MET A 106 -2.47 -3.61 3.18
N VAL A 107 -1.42 -3.59 3.99
CA VAL A 107 -0.32 -4.58 3.98
C VAL A 107 -0.37 -5.51 5.20
N GLY A 108 -1.48 -5.50 5.95
CA GLY A 108 -1.73 -6.39 7.09
C GLY A 108 -0.89 -6.07 8.33
N ARG A 109 -0.64 -4.78 8.59
CA ARG A 109 0.15 -4.30 9.73
C ARG A 109 -0.65 -3.40 10.66
#